data_AF-A0A849DEC8-F1
#
_entry.id   AF-A0A849DEC8-F1
#
_cell.length_a   1.000
_cell.length_b   1.000
_cell.length_c   1.000
_cell.angle_alpha   90.00
_cell.angle_beta   90.00
_cell.angle_gamma   90.00
#
_symmetry.space_group_name_H-M   'P 1'
#
loop_
_entity.id
_entity.type
_entity.pdbx_description
1 polymer ?
#
loop_
_entity_poly.entity_id
_entity_poly.type
_entity_poly.pdbx_seq_one_letter_code
_entity_poly.pdbx_strand_id
1 'polypeptide(L)'
;MKRINVLTAAIIGIGILHASEVDLLKSKCATCHMLEKPTADMIPNLKAPPMEAVMYHTKLVKNDKEEIKVFIADYVRNPAAEKSVCESNKVQQYGVMPSLQGSISDEELSRISDYLIEHYPSKEFVEMITEIQKNDKMNALQNSPFLINKEALPHMTKLLVKHWDKEALGLSDEQKKKLLVIRQHTIGEVQKAKRKIDTLETEIMEALFMDDESPKNLENNVDQLAKLKSSVTKVHIQCIFKTLEILDEEQVEFLLPFWEYK
;
A
#
# COMPACT_ATOMS: atom_id res chain seq x y z
N MET A 1 78.29 34.39 -17.33
CA MET A 1 77.62 33.10 -17.07
C MET A 1 76.34 33.35 -16.28
N LYS A 2 75.18 33.29 -16.95
CA LYS A 2 73.85 33.48 -16.31
C LYS A 2 73.38 32.14 -15.75
N ARG A 3 73.09 32.07 -14.44
CA ARG A 3 72.44 30.92 -13.81
C ARG A 3 70.93 31.08 -13.96
N ILE A 4 70.31 30.17 -14.70
CA ILE A 4 68.86 30.07 -14.87
C ILE A 4 68.35 29.14 -13.78
N ASN A 5 67.58 29.69 -12.83
CA ASN A 5 66.82 28.89 -11.86
C ASN A 5 65.54 28.42 -12.54
N VAL A 6 65.42 27.11 -12.76
CA VAL A 6 64.17 26.48 -13.21
C VAL A 6 63.36 26.12 -11.97
N LEU A 7 62.28 26.87 -11.72
CA LEU A 7 61.24 26.48 -10.77
C LEU A 7 60.28 25.51 -11.50
N THR A 8 60.32 24.23 -11.14
CA THR A 8 59.32 23.24 -11.53
C THR A 8 58.09 23.39 -10.64
N ALA A 9 57.00 23.91 -11.20
CA ALA A 9 55.69 23.93 -10.55
C ALA A 9 55.07 22.52 -10.62
N ALA A 10 54.87 21.87 -9.47
CA ALA A 10 54.13 20.63 -9.37
C ALA A 10 52.62 20.94 -9.43
N ILE A 11 51.97 20.54 -10.53
CA ILE A 11 50.52 20.54 -10.66
C ILE A 11 50.01 19.33 -9.86
N ILE A 12 49.53 19.57 -8.64
CA ILE A 12 48.77 18.57 -7.88
C ILE A 12 47.37 18.53 -8.49
N GLY A 13 47.13 17.56 -9.37
CA GLY A 13 45.79 17.25 -9.85
C GLY A 13 44.95 16.75 -8.69
N ILE A 14 43.99 17.55 -8.22
CA ILE A 14 42.94 17.10 -7.30
C ILE A 14 42.00 16.21 -8.11
N GLY A 15 42.24 14.90 -8.08
CA GLY A 15 41.26 13.93 -8.54
C GLY A 15 40.06 13.98 -7.59
N ILE A 16 38.90 14.43 -8.09
CA ILE A 16 37.64 14.34 -7.37
C ILE A 16 37.31 12.84 -7.25
N LEU A 17 37.55 12.25 -6.08
CA LEU A 17 37.05 10.92 -5.77
C LEU A 17 35.52 10.99 -5.76
N HIS A 18 34.88 10.50 -6.82
CA HIS A 18 33.44 10.32 -6.85
C HIS A 18 33.11 9.11 -5.97
N ALA A 19 32.26 9.32 -4.96
CA ALA A 19 31.68 8.22 -4.18
C ALA A 19 30.91 7.28 -5.12
N SER A 20 30.98 5.97 -4.87
CA SER A 20 30.15 5.01 -5.60
C SER A 20 28.67 5.27 -5.33
N GLU A 21 27.79 4.85 -6.24
CA GLU A 21 26.32 4.95 -6.09
C GLU A 21 25.86 4.33 -4.76
N VAL A 22 26.52 3.24 -4.37
CA VAL A 22 26.28 2.53 -3.11
C VAL A 22 26.69 3.38 -1.90
N ASP A 23 27.82 4.07 -1.96
CA ASP A 23 28.29 4.94 -0.86
C ASP A 23 27.39 6.18 -0.72
N LEU A 24 26.91 6.72 -1.84
CA LEU A 24 25.90 7.79 -1.87
C LEU A 24 24.59 7.32 -1.23
N LEU A 25 24.07 6.16 -1.64
CA LEU A 25 22.86 5.58 -1.05
C LEU A 25 23.01 5.32 0.45
N LYS A 26 24.15 4.77 0.88
CA LYS A 26 24.44 4.53 2.30
C LYS A 26 24.49 5.82 3.10
N SER A 27 25.20 6.83 2.61
CA SER A 27 25.37 8.09 3.33
C SER A 27 24.10 8.92 3.43
N LYS A 28 23.23 8.87 2.40
CA LYS A 28 22.01 9.71 2.35
C LYS A 28 20.76 8.99 2.85
N CYS A 29 20.58 7.71 2.52
CA CYS A 29 19.33 6.99 2.73
C CYS A 29 19.40 5.97 3.86
N ALA A 30 20.56 5.33 4.09
CA ALA A 30 20.70 4.28 5.10
C ALA A 30 20.72 4.77 6.56
N THR A 31 20.71 6.09 6.78
CA THR A 31 20.50 6.70 8.09
C THR A 31 19.15 6.31 8.70
N CYS A 32 18.14 6.08 7.85
CA CYS A 32 16.79 5.69 8.27
C CYS A 32 16.34 4.38 7.63
N HIS A 33 16.58 4.21 6.33
CA HIS A 33 16.10 3.06 5.58
C HIS A 33 17.06 1.88 5.69
N MET A 34 16.51 0.70 5.97
CA MET A 34 17.28 -0.52 5.83
C MET A 34 17.43 -0.86 4.34
N LEU A 35 18.68 -1.05 3.90
CA LEU A 35 18.99 -1.42 2.51
C LEU A 35 18.96 -2.94 2.30
N GLU A 36 19.09 -3.72 3.38
CA GLU A 36 19.00 -5.17 3.34
C GLU A 36 17.55 -5.64 3.49
N LYS A 37 17.29 -6.87 3.05
CA LYS A 37 15.98 -7.49 3.21
C LYS A 37 15.66 -7.69 4.70
N PRO A 38 14.52 -7.18 5.22
CA PRO A 38 14.13 -7.41 6.61
C PRO A 38 13.84 -8.90 6.87
N THR A 39 14.16 -9.37 8.09
CA THR A 39 13.49 -10.52 8.67
C THR A 39 12.21 -10.08 9.40
N ALA A 40 11.28 -11.01 9.63
CA ALA A 40 9.96 -10.69 10.20
C ALA A 40 10.05 -10.04 11.59
N ASP A 41 11.00 -10.47 12.41
CA ASP A 41 11.25 -9.96 13.77
C ASP A 41 11.86 -8.54 13.79
N MET A 42 12.49 -8.11 12.69
CA MET A 42 13.04 -6.76 12.58
C MET A 42 11.97 -5.71 12.30
N ILE A 43 10.92 -6.07 11.55
CA ILE A 43 9.91 -5.14 11.02
C ILE A 43 9.27 -4.23 12.09
N PRO A 44 8.85 -4.72 13.28
CA PRO A 44 8.22 -3.88 14.29
C PRO A 44 9.11 -2.76 14.84
N ASN A 45 10.43 -2.93 14.73
CA ASN A 45 11.43 -2.04 15.33
C ASN A 45 12.10 -1.10 14.32
N LEU A 46 11.72 -1.18 13.03
CA LEU A 46 12.28 -0.31 12.00
C LEU A 46 11.82 1.14 12.20
N LYS A 47 12.74 2.09 12.01
CA LYS A 47 12.43 3.52 12.08
C LYS A 47 11.76 4.06 10.81
N ALA A 48 11.99 3.38 9.69
CA ALA A 48 11.47 3.71 8.37
C ALA A 48 11.20 2.42 7.60
N PRO A 49 10.35 2.44 6.56
CA PRO A 49 10.16 1.25 5.72
C PRO A 49 11.49 0.83 5.08
N PRO A 50 11.77 -0.48 4.97
CA PRO A 50 12.96 -0.96 4.25
C PRO A 50 12.89 -0.55 2.78
N MET A 51 14.04 -0.32 2.16
CA MET A 51 14.13 0.18 0.78
C MET A 51 13.45 -0.76 -0.22
N GLU A 52 13.52 -2.07 0.05
CA GLU A 52 12.78 -3.11 -0.65
C GLU A 52 11.27 -2.80 -0.74
N ALA A 53 10.64 -2.48 0.38
CA ALA A 53 9.20 -2.17 0.42
C ALA A 53 8.89 -0.84 -0.27
N VAL A 54 9.74 0.18 -0.07
CA VAL A 54 9.56 1.50 -0.71
C VAL A 54 9.56 1.36 -2.23
N MET A 55 10.55 0.65 -2.77
CA MET A 55 10.67 0.46 -4.22
C MET A 55 9.65 -0.52 -4.78
N TYR A 56 9.24 -1.53 -4.01
CA TYR A 56 8.10 -2.39 -4.37
C TYR A 56 6.83 -1.55 -4.58
N HIS A 57 6.43 -0.75 -3.59
CA HIS A 57 5.23 0.10 -3.72
C HIS A 57 5.38 1.18 -4.79
N THR A 58 6.58 1.74 -4.96
CA THR A 58 6.86 2.69 -6.05
C THR A 58 6.62 2.05 -7.41
N LYS A 59 7.17 0.86 -7.66
CA LYS A 59 7.02 0.14 -8.92
C LYS A 59 5.62 -0.44 -9.17
N LEU A 60 4.79 -0.56 -8.13
CA LEU A 60 3.37 -0.90 -8.30
C LEU A 60 2.55 0.26 -8.88
N VAL A 61 2.95 1.50 -8.60
CA VAL A 61 2.21 2.70 -9.04
C VAL A 61 2.86 3.42 -10.23
N LYS A 62 4.14 3.14 -10.49
CA LYS A 62 4.98 3.81 -11.49
C LYS A 62 5.72 2.75 -12.29
N ASN A 63 5.46 2.69 -13.59
CA ASN A 63 5.99 1.64 -14.47
C ASN A 63 7.13 2.12 -15.38
N ASP A 64 7.37 3.43 -15.45
CA ASP A 64 8.43 4.05 -16.25
C ASP A 64 9.61 4.52 -15.39
N LYS A 65 10.83 4.35 -15.92
CA LYS A 65 12.06 4.71 -15.21
C LYS A 65 12.13 6.20 -14.90
N GLU A 66 11.80 7.07 -15.84
CA GLU A 66 11.88 8.51 -15.64
C GLU A 66 10.79 9.00 -14.70
N GLU A 67 9.59 8.42 -14.76
CA GLU A 67 8.54 8.70 -13.78
C GLU A 67 8.95 8.34 -12.34
N ILE A 68 9.63 7.21 -12.15
CA ILE A 68 10.15 6.82 -10.84
C ILE A 68 11.22 7.82 -10.38
N LYS A 69 12.13 8.24 -11.27
CA LYS A 69 13.17 9.24 -10.93
C LYS A 69 12.56 10.58 -10.53
N VAL A 70 11.56 11.07 -11.27
CA VAL A 70 10.83 12.30 -10.95
C VAL A 70 10.13 12.17 -9.60
N PHE A 71 9.48 11.04 -9.34
CA PHE A 71 8.83 10.78 -8.06
C PHE A 71 9.83 10.78 -6.90
N ILE A 72 10.93 10.04 -7.00
CA ILE A 72 11.97 9.99 -5.96
C ILE A 72 12.53 11.39 -5.73
N ALA A 73 12.81 12.13 -6.81
CA ALA A 73 13.37 13.48 -6.71
C ALA A 73 12.45 14.46 -5.98
N ASP A 74 11.15 14.45 -6.31
CA ASP A 74 10.16 15.30 -5.63
C ASP A 74 9.93 14.87 -4.18
N TYR A 75 9.75 13.57 -3.93
CA TYR A 75 9.43 13.07 -2.58
C TYR A 75 10.60 13.26 -1.61
N VAL A 76 11.85 13.04 -2.04
CA VAL A 76 13.04 13.23 -1.19
C VAL A 76 13.21 14.70 -0.78
N ARG A 77 12.78 15.65 -1.62
CA ARG A 77 12.91 17.09 -1.35
C ARG A 77 11.70 17.67 -0.63
N ASN A 78 10.52 17.25 -1.04
CA ASN A 78 9.25 17.79 -0.56
C ASN A 78 8.34 16.64 -0.09
N PRO A 79 8.77 15.85 0.91
CA PRO A 79 8.01 14.70 1.36
C PRO A 79 6.71 15.16 2.01
N ALA A 80 5.60 14.55 1.60
CA ALA A 80 4.28 14.81 2.14
C ALA A 80 3.48 13.52 2.18
N ALA A 81 2.59 13.38 3.17
CA ALA A 81 1.77 12.19 3.33
C ALA A 81 0.93 11.87 2.08
N GLU A 82 0.40 12.90 1.41
CA GLU A 82 -0.39 12.80 0.17
C GLU A 82 0.42 12.30 -1.04
N LYS A 83 1.74 12.52 -1.02
CA LYS A 83 2.66 12.07 -2.06
C LYS A 83 3.19 10.66 -1.80
N SER A 84 2.96 10.10 -0.62
CA SER A 84 3.51 8.79 -0.28
C SER A 84 2.90 7.68 -1.16
N VAL A 85 3.75 6.79 -1.65
CA VAL A 85 3.33 5.56 -2.34
C VAL A 85 3.00 4.43 -1.36
N CYS A 86 3.42 4.58 -0.09
CA CYS A 86 3.10 3.64 0.97
C CYS A 86 1.70 3.92 1.54
N GLU A 87 1.08 2.89 2.11
CA GLU A 87 -0.27 3.02 2.67
C GLU A 87 -0.30 3.96 3.88
N SER A 88 -1.45 4.59 4.12
CA SER A 88 -1.61 5.58 5.19
C SER A 88 -1.30 5.04 6.59
N ASN A 89 -1.52 3.75 6.87
CA ASN A 89 -1.12 3.15 8.14
C ASN A 89 0.41 3.04 8.29
N LYS A 90 1.17 2.97 7.20
CA LYS A 90 2.64 3.03 7.23
C LYS A 90 3.13 4.46 7.46
N VAL A 91 2.46 5.46 6.87
CA VAL A 91 2.73 6.88 7.18
C VAL A 91 2.39 7.18 8.65
N GLN A 92 1.34 6.59 9.22
CA GLN A 92 1.03 6.72 10.65
C GLN A 92 2.09 6.05 11.54
N GLN A 93 2.61 4.89 11.11
CA GLN A 93 3.61 4.12 11.85
C GLN A 93 4.99 4.79 11.84
N TYR A 94 5.47 5.18 10.66
CA TYR A 94 6.85 5.68 10.47
C TYR A 94 6.95 7.20 10.38
N GLY A 95 5.83 7.90 10.19
CA GLY A 95 5.81 9.31 9.86
C GLY A 95 6.11 9.59 8.38
N VAL A 96 6.26 10.87 8.07
CA VAL A 96 6.72 11.35 6.75
C VAL A 96 8.25 11.44 6.77
N MET A 97 8.88 11.08 5.65
CA MET A 97 10.34 11.17 5.49
C MET A 97 10.82 12.61 5.77
N PRO A 98 11.97 12.83 6.45
CA PRO A 98 12.54 14.17 6.55
C PRO A 98 13.03 14.66 5.17
N SER A 99 12.79 15.95 4.88
CA SER A 99 13.28 16.56 3.64
C SER A 99 14.81 16.54 3.59
N LEU A 100 15.36 16.15 2.44
CA LEU A 100 16.79 16.28 2.14
C LEU A 100 17.09 17.51 1.26
N GLN A 101 16.14 18.43 1.09
CA GLN A 101 16.35 19.64 0.30
C GLN A 101 17.59 20.41 0.79
N GLY A 102 18.45 20.80 -0.15
CA GLY A 102 19.73 21.48 0.14
C GLY A 102 20.84 20.58 0.69
N SER A 103 20.53 19.34 1.11
CA SER A 103 21.52 18.37 1.59
C SER A 103 21.94 17.32 0.55
N ILE A 104 21.24 17.29 -0.58
CA ILE A 104 21.49 16.38 -1.71
C ILE A 104 21.39 17.14 -3.04
N SER A 105 22.37 16.95 -3.92
CA SER A 105 22.38 17.57 -5.25
C SER A 105 21.48 16.82 -6.25
N ASP A 106 21.16 17.45 -7.38
CA ASP A 106 20.44 16.78 -8.48
C ASP A 106 21.20 15.58 -9.03
N GLU A 107 22.52 15.71 -9.16
CA GLU A 107 23.38 14.64 -9.67
C GLU A 107 23.43 13.45 -8.72
N GLU A 108 23.62 13.69 -7.41
CA GLU A 108 23.59 12.64 -6.39
C GLU A 108 22.24 11.91 -6.38
N LEU A 109 21.14 12.68 -6.45
CA LEU A 109 19.79 12.12 -6.41
C LEU A 109 19.44 11.34 -7.67
N SER A 110 19.89 11.78 -8.85
CA SER A 110 19.75 10.99 -10.08
C SER A 110 20.49 9.66 -9.96
N ARG A 111 21.75 9.67 -9.52
CA ARG A 111 22.55 8.45 -9.37
C ARG A 111 21.96 7.48 -8.35
N ILE A 112 21.47 7.98 -7.22
CA ILE A 112 20.74 7.18 -6.23
C ILE A 112 19.47 6.58 -6.85
N SER A 113 18.69 7.39 -7.59
CA SER A 113 17.44 6.92 -8.20
C SER A 113 17.69 5.84 -9.25
N ASP A 114 18.71 6.01 -10.10
CA ASP A 114 19.11 5.01 -11.08
C ASP A 114 19.47 3.68 -10.40
N TYR A 115 20.26 3.74 -9.33
CA TYR A 115 20.63 2.57 -8.54
C TYR A 115 19.42 1.88 -7.88
N LEU A 116 18.52 2.65 -7.27
CA LEU A 116 17.31 2.11 -6.64
C LEU A 116 16.41 1.39 -7.63
N ILE A 117 16.24 1.96 -8.83
CA ILE A 117 15.41 1.36 -9.88
C ILE A 117 16.02 0.05 -10.38
N GLU A 118 17.35 -0.01 -10.50
CA GLU A 118 18.04 -1.20 -11.00
C GLU A 118 18.06 -2.34 -9.98
N HIS A 119 18.22 -2.03 -8.69
CA HIS A 119 18.52 -3.04 -7.67
C HIS A 119 17.36 -3.38 -6.73
N TYR A 120 16.30 -2.55 -6.67
CA TYR A 120 15.19 -2.75 -5.75
C TYR A 120 13.80 -2.72 -6.43
N PRO A 121 12.83 -3.51 -5.95
CA PRO A 121 13.01 -4.57 -4.96
C PRO A 121 13.81 -5.75 -5.56
N SER A 122 14.50 -6.49 -4.70
CA SER A 122 15.13 -7.75 -5.08
C SER A 122 14.07 -8.78 -5.48
N LYS A 123 14.43 -9.69 -6.38
CA LYS A 123 13.54 -10.76 -6.83
C LYS A 123 13.07 -11.62 -5.65
N GLU A 124 13.97 -11.91 -4.73
CA GLU A 124 13.72 -12.68 -3.51
C GLU A 124 12.73 -11.99 -2.58
N PHE A 125 12.79 -10.65 -2.48
CA PHE A 125 11.80 -9.89 -1.72
C PHE A 125 10.41 -9.97 -2.36
N VAL A 126 10.33 -9.85 -3.69
CA VAL A 126 9.07 -9.96 -4.43
C VAL A 126 8.46 -11.36 -4.28
N GLU A 127 9.27 -12.41 -4.42
CA GLU A 127 8.83 -13.80 -4.22
C GLU A 127 8.33 -14.01 -2.78
N MET A 128 9.07 -13.53 -1.78
CA MET A 128 8.70 -13.63 -0.37
C MET A 128 7.38 -12.91 -0.06
N ILE A 129 7.21 -11.66 -0.47
CA ILE A 129 6.00 -10.88 -0.16
C ILE A 129 4.78 -11.47 -0.87
N THR A 130 4.95 -11.97 -2.09
CA THR A 130 3.89 -12.65 -2.85
C THR A 130 3.45 -13.92 -2.14
N GLU A 131 4.39 -14.71 -1.63
CA GLU A 131 4.10 -15.94 -0.89
C GLU A 131 3.41 -15.66 0.45
N ILE A 132 3.85 -14.63 1.19
CA ILE A 132 3.17 -14.19 2.43
C ILE A 132 1.73 -13.79 2.13
N GLN A 133 1.51 -12.92 1.13
CA GLN A 133 0.18 -12.48 0.76
C GLN A 133 -0.73 -13.63 0.32
N LYS A 134 -0.17 -14.62 -0.40
CA LYS A 134 -0.90 -15.81 -0.82
C LYS A 134 -1.27 -16.69 0.38
N ASN A 135 -0.34 -16.91 1.31
CA ASN A 135 -0.58 -17.72 2.50
C ASN A 135 -1.55 -17.05 3.47
N ASP A 136 -1.50 -15.73 3.63
CA ASP A 136 -2.49 -14.99 4.44
C ASP A 136 -3.90 -15.15 3.86
N LYS A 137 -4.06 -15.02 2.53
CA LYS A 137 -5.34 -15.25 1.84
C LYS A 137 -5.81 -16.71 1.97
N MET A 138 -4.90 -17.67 1.81
CA MET A 138 -5.21 -19.10 1.95
C MET A 138 -5.59 -19.45 3.39
N ASN A 139 -4.90 -18.89 4.38
CA ASN A 139 -5.23 -19.06 5.80
C ASN A 139 -6.60 -18.45 6.12
N ALA A 140 -6.90 -17.26 5.62
CA ALA A 140 -8.21 -16.64 5.79
C ALA A 140 -9.34 -17.48 5.16
N LEU A 141 -9.09 -18.09 4.00
CA LEU A 141 -10.03 -18.96 3.30
C LEU A 141 -10.22 -20.31 4.00
N GLN A 142 -9.13 -20.98 4.38
CA GLN A 142 -9.13 -22.32 4.98
C GLN A 142 -9.70 -22.32 6.40
N ASN A 143 -9.44 -21.26 7.17
CA ASN A 143 -9.93 -21.13 8.53
C ASN A 143 -11.29 -20.43 8.61
N SER A 144 -12.00 -20.29 7.48
CA SER A 144 -13.37 -19.78 7.48
C SER A 144 -14.37 -20.93 7.68
N PRO A 145 -15.00 -21.06 8.85
CA PRO A 145 -16.02 -22.09 9.07
C PRO A 145 -17.35 -21.82 8.34
N PHE A 146 -17.46 -20.72 7.57
CA PHE A 146 -18.72 -20.30 6.93
C PHE A 146 -18.55 -19.98 5.43
N LEU A 147 -19.55 -20.37 4.62
CA LEU A 147 -19.66 -20.12 3.17
C LEU A 147 -19.98 -18.65 2.81
N ILE A 148 -20.37 -17.84 3.79
CA ILE A 148 -20.64 -16.40 3.61
C ILE A 148 -19.53 -15.63 4.32
N ASN A 149 -18.30 -15.75 3.81
CA ASN A 149 -17.17 -15.08 4.41
C ASN A 149 -17.07 -13.62 3.90
N LYS A 150 -16.77 -12.71 4.83
CA LYS A 150 -16.60 -11.27 4.64
C LYS A 150 -15.40 -10.92 3.74
N GLU A 151 -14.53 -11.91 3.51
CA GLU A 151 -13.17 -11.78 3.01
C GLU A 151 -12.94 -12.36 1.59
N ALA A 152 -13.99 -12.45 0.77
CA ALA A 152 -13.84 -12.92 -0.62
C ALA A 152 -14.36 -11.93 -1.65
N LEU A 153 -15.08 -10.88 -1.23
CA LEU A 153 -15.59 -9.87 -2.14
C LEU A 153 -14.76 -8.58 -2.04
N PRO A 154 -14.21 -8.09 -3.16
CA PRO A 154 -13.39 -6.90 -3.19
C PRO A 154 -14.20 -5.69 -2.74
N HIS A 155 -13.66 -4.94 -1.78
CA HIS A 155 -14.32 -3.75 -1.24
C HIS A 155 -14.18 -2.56 -2.22
N MET A 156 -14.81 -2.65 -3.40
CA MET A 156 -14.63 -1.70 -4.51
C MET A 156 -14.84 -0.24 -4.11
N THR A 157 -15.83 0.06 -3.28
CA THR A 157 -16.05 1.43 -2.79
C THR A 157 -14.93 1.96 -1.90
N LYS A 158 -14.20 1.08 -1.19
CA LYS A 158 -13.03 1.46 -0.38
C LYS A 158 -11.81 1.57 -1.25
N LEU A 159 -11.65 0.70 -2.25
CA LEU A 159 -10.61 0.79 -3.26
C LEU A 159 -10.69 2.14 -3.99
N LEU A 160 -11.88 2.47 -4.53
CA LEU A 160 -12.11 3.73 -5.20
C LEU A 160 -11.80 4.94 -4.32
N VAL A 161 -12.30 5.00 -3.08
CA VAL A 161 -12.01 6.15 -2.20
C VAL A 161 -10.51 6.28 -1.88
N LYS A 162 -9.75 5.17 -1.84
CA LYS A 162 -8.30 5.23 -1.64
C LYS A 162 -7.55 5.81 -2.84
N HIS A 163 -8.10 5.69 -4.04
CA HIS A 163 -7.42 6.07 -5.29
C HIS A 163 -8.15 7.20 -6.05
N TRP A 164 -9.26 7.71 -5.54
CA TRP A 164 -10.16 8.65 -6.22
C TRP A 164 -9.50 9.98 -6.61
N ASP A 165 -8.55 10.44 -5.81
CA ASP A 165 -7.82 11.69 -6.06
C ASP A 165 -6.57 11.47 -6.93
N LYS A 166 -6.28 10.22 -7.34
CA LYS A 166 -5.16 9.93 -8.23
C LYS A 166 -5.53 10.37 -9.64
N GLU A 167 -4.76 11.30 -10.19
CA GLU A 167 -4.91 11.79 -11.56
C GLU A 167 -4.96 10.65 -12.59
N ALA A 168 -4.12 9.62 -12.39
CA ALA A 168 -4.07 8.43 -13.24
C ALA A 168 -5.36 7.59 -13.28
N LEU A 169 -6.24 7.70 -12.28
CA LEU A 169 -7.55 7.06 -12.30
C LEU A 169 -8.57 7.86 -13.13
N GLY A 170 -8.32 9.15 -13.40
CA GLY A 170 -9.07 9.92 -14.39
C GLY A 170 -10.59 10.03 -14.19
N LEU A 171 -11.12 9.86 -12.96
CA LEU A 171 -12.57 9.91 -12.73
C LEU A 171 -13.15 11.30 -13.02
N SER A 172 -14.12 11.36 -13.93
CA SER A 172 -14.91 12.57 -14.18
C SER A 172 -15.80 12.92 -12.99
N ASP A 173 -16.16 14.21 -12.86
CA ASP A 173 -17.07 14.68 -11.81
C ASP A 173 -18.44 13.97 -11.82
N GLU A 174 -18.89 13.52 -12.99
CA GLU A 174 -20.14 12.78 -13.13
C GLU A 174 -20.00 11.32 -12.64
N GLN A 175 -18.91 10.63 -12.99
CA GLN A 175 -18.61 9.30 -12.45
C GLN A 175 -18.49 9.37 -10.93
N LYS A 176 -17.78 10.38 -10.43
CA LYS A 176 -17.61 10.68 -9.01
C LYS A 176 -18.96 10.77 -8.27
N LYS A 177 -19.92 11.55 -8.80
CA LYS A 177 -21.27 11.67 -8.21
C LYS A 177 -22.01 10.32 -8.19
N LYS A 178 -21.98 9.55 -9.28
CA LYS A 178 -22.65 8.25 -9.36
C LYS A 178 -22.05 7.23 -8.38
N LEU A 179 -20.72 7.18 -8.28
CA LEU A 179 -20.00 6.31 -7.35
C LEU A 179 -20.30 6.65 -5.88
N LEU A 180 -20.47 7.94 -5.54
CA LEU A 180 -20.87 8.37 -4.20
C LEU A 180 -22.28 7.89 -3.84
N VAL A 181 -23.23 7.92 -4.77
CA VAL A 181 -24.58 7.39 -4.55
C VAL A 181 -24.54 5.89 -4.27
N ILE A 182 -23.79 5.12 -5.06
CA ILE A 182 -23.60 3.68 -4.84
C ILE A 182 -22.98 3.44 -3.46
N ARG A 183 -21.90 4.16 -3.13
CA ARG A 183 -21.22 4.04 -1.84
C ARG A 183 -22.14 4.35 -0.67
N GLN A 184 -22.90 5.44 -0.74
CA GLN A 184 -23.81 5.84 0.34
C GLN A 184 -24.89 4.78 0.58
N HIS A 185 -25.48 4.25 -0.50
CA HIS A 185 -26.44 3.17 -0.41
C HIS A 185 -25.82 1.90 0.19
N THR A 186 -24.69 1.43 -0.37
CA THR A 186 -24.01 0.21 0.09
C THR A 186 -23.59 0.32 1.55
N ILE A 187 -22.96 1.42 1.97
CA ILE A 187 -22.57 1.62 3.37
C ILE A 187 -23.79 1.70 4.27
N GLY A 188 -24.86 2.38 3.85
CA GLY A 188 -26.10 2.47 4.62
C GLY A 188 -26.71 1.09 4.90
N GLU A 189 -26.84 0.26 3.86
CA GLU A 189 -27.39 -1.10 4.00
C GLU A 189 -26.47 -2.01 4.82
N VAL A 190 -25.16 -1.95 4.58
CA VAL A 190 -24.15 -2.71 5.36
C VAL A 190 -24.17 -2.31 6.83
N GLN A 191 -24.23 -1.02 7.16
CA GLN A 191 -24.25 -0.54 8.54
C GLN A 191 -25.54 -0.93 9.27
N LYS A 192 -26.69 -0.84 8.60
CA LYS A 192 -27.98 -1.29 9.16
C LYS A 192 -27.94 -2.78 9.46
N ALA A 193 -27.44 -3.59 8.53
CA ALA A 193 -27.33 -5.02 8.71
C ALA A 193 -26.28 -5.37 9.78
N LYS A 194 -25.13 -4.69 9.81
CA LYS A 194 -24.07 -4.90 10.81
C LYS A 194 -24.60 -4.73 12.23
N ARG A 195 -25.37 -3.68 12.51
CA ARG A 195 -25.95 -3.49 13.85
C ARG A 195 -26.82 -4.68 14.27
N LYS A 196 -27.67 -5.17 13.37
CA LYS A 196 -28.53 -6.33 13.63
C LYS A 196 -27.74 -7.63 13.78
N ILE A 197 -26.70 -7.80 12.96
CA ILE A 197 -25.78 -8.93 13.03
C ILE A 197 -25.04 -8.92 14.37
N ASP A 198 -24.45 -7.79 14.76
CA ASP A 198 -23.71 -7.67 16.03
C ASP A 198 -24.64 -7.94 17.23
N THR A 199 -25.87 -7.44 17.20
CA THR A 199 -26.89 -7.74 18.22
C THR A 199 -27.23 -9.24 18.27
N LEU A 200 -27.57 -9.85 17.13
CA LEU A 200 -27.90 -11.28 17.07
C LEU A 200 -26.72 -12.18 17.46
N GLU A 201 -25.51 -11.82 17.06
CA GLU A 201 -24.29 -12.54 17.46
C GLU A 201 -24.06 -12.44 18.97
N THR A 202 -24.31 -11.27 19.57
CA THR A 202 -24.23 -11.07 21.03
C THR A 202 -25.30 -11.88 21.76
N GLU A 203 -26.57 -11.82 21.31
CA GLU A 203 -27.68 -12.59 21.89
C GLU A 203 -27.43 -14.10 21.81
N ILE A 204 -26.94 -14.60 20.67
CA ILE A 204 -26.55 -16.01 20.51
C ILE A 204 -25.40 -16.36 21.47
N MET A 205 -24.39 -15.50 21.60
CA MET A 205 -23.27 -15.75 22.52
C MET A 205 -23.73 -15.78 23.97
N GLU A 206 -24.49 -14.79 24.42
CA GLU A 206 -25.01 -14.71 25.79
C GLU A 206 -25.83 -15.95 26.14
N ALA A 207 -26.76 -16.35 25.27
CA ALA A 207 -27.57 -17.54 25.45
C ALA A 207 -26.75 -18.84 25.58
N LEU A 208 -25.62 -18.96 24.88
CA LEU A 208 -24.74 -20.13 24.99
C LEU A 208 -24.03 -20.24 26.35
N PHE A 209 -23.95 -19.15 27.11
CA PHE A 209 -23.34 -19.11 28.44
C PHE A 209 -24.38 -19.08 29.58
N MET A 210 -25.67 -19.03 29.26
CA MET A 210 -26.76 -19.17 30.24
C MET A 210 -27.19 -20.64 30.27
N ASP A 211 -26.99 -21.31 31.41
CA ASP A 211 -27.15 -22.76 31.62
C ASP A 211 -28.57 -23.33 31.32
N ASP A 212 -29.52 -22.48 30.93
CA ASP A 212 -30.94 -22.78 30.84
C ASP A 212 -31.47 -22.81 29.39
N GLU A 213 -30.69 -22.36 28.39
CA GLU A 213 -31.15 -22.29 27.00
C GLU A 213 -30.81 -23.54 26.17
N SER A 214 -31.85 -24.21 25.66
CA SER A 214 -31.69 -25.29 24.69
C SER A 214 -31.14 -24.76 23.37
N PRO A 215 -30.15 -25.43 22.73
CA PRO A 215 -29.66 -25.05 21.39
C PRO A 215 -30.76 -24.90 20.33
N LYS A 216 -31.90 -25.59 20.47
CA LYS A 216 -33.07 -25.43 19.59
C LYS A 216 -33.65 -24.02 19.59
N ASN A 217 -33.53 -23.30 20.70
CA ASN A 217 -34.05 -21.93 20.82
C ASN A 217 -33.21 -20.92 20.01
N LEU A 218 -31.97 -21.29 19.63
CA LEU A 218 -31.06 -20.45 18.86
C LEU A 218 -31.17 -20.65 17.36
N GLU A 219 -31.82 -21.71 16.88
CA GLU A 219 -31.95 -22.03 15.45
C GLU A 219 -32.51 -20.84 14.65
N ASN A 220 -33.56 -20.19 15.18
CA ASN A 220 -34.17 -19.03 14.53
C ASN A 220 -33.22 -17.82 14.47
N ASN A 221 -32.40 -17.58 15.50
CA ASN A 221 -31.43 -16.50 15.51
C ASN A 221 -30.29 -16.77 14.51
N VAL A 222 -29.84 -18.02 14.43
CA VAL A 222 -28.86 -18.49 13.45
C VAL A 222 -29.39 -18.34 12.02
N ASP A 223 -30.65 -18.72 11.76
CA ASP A 223 -31.29 -18.56 10.46
C ASP A 223 -31.43 -17.08 10.06
N GLN A 224 -31.80 -16.22 11.01
CA GLN A 224 -31.86 -14.77 10.78
C GLN A 224 -30.48 -14.18 10.49
N LEU A 225 -29.46 -14.60 11.24
CA LEU A 225 -28.07 -14.22 11.01
C LEU A 225 -27.60 -14.62 9.60
N ALA A 226 -27.90 -15.85 9.16
CA ALA A 226 -27.57 -16.33 7.82
C ALA A 226 -28.29 -15.52 6.72
N LYS A 227 -29.58 -15.22 6.91
CA LYS A 227 -30.36 -14.36 5.98
C LYS A 227 -29.77 -12.95 5.88
N LEU A 228 -29.38 -12.35 7.00
CA LEU A 228 -28.74 -11.02 7.02
C LEU A 228 -27.39 -11.03 6.32
N LYS A 229 -26.54 -12.02 6.60
CA LYS A 229 -25.24 -12.17 5.94
C LYS A 229 -25.41 -12.35 4.42
N SER A 230 -26.33 -13.21 3.98
CA SER A 230 -26.66 -13.39 2.55
C SER A 230 -27.15 -12.09 1.90
N SER A 231 -28.02 -11.33 2.59
CA SER A 231 -28.51 -10.05 2.09
C SER A 231 -27.39 -9.03 1.89
N VAL A 232 -26.45 -8.92 2.85
CA VAL A 232 -25.29 -8.03 2.73
C VAL A 232 -24.38 -8.44 1.58
N THR A 233 -24.13 -9.74 1.39
CA THR A 233 -23.35 -10.25 0.26
C THR A 233 -23.98 -9.85 -1.08
N LYS A 234 -25.30 -9.94 -1.22
CA LYS A 234 -26.02 -9.50 -2.44
C LYS A 234 -25.87 -8.01 -2.68
N VAL A 235 -25.97 -7.18 -1.63
CA VAL A 235 -25.73 -5.73 -1.72
C VAL A 235 -24.30 -5.44 -2.18
N HIS A 236 -23.32 -6.20 -1.69
CA HIS A 236 -21.92 -6.07 -2.10
C HIS A 236 -21.71 -6.46 -3.57
N ILE A 237 -22.27 -7.59 -4.02
CA ILE A 237 -22.22 -7.99 -5.44
C ILE A 237 -22.81 -6.89 -6.33
N GLN A 238 -23.97 -6.35 -5.96
CA GLN A 238 -24.59 -5.24 -6.69
C GLN A 238 -23.73 -3.97 -6.69
N CYS A 239 -23.04 -3.68 -5.58
CA CYS A 239 -22.09 -2.58 -5.51
C CYS A 239 -20.96 -2.75 -6.51
N ILE A 240 -20.37 -3.94 -6.61
CA ILE A 240 -19.29 -4.25 -7.56
C ILE A 240 -19.82 -4.06 -8.98
N PHE A 241 -20.94 -4.71 -9.32
CA PHE A 241 -21.53 -4.66 -10.65
C PHE A 241 -21.81 -3.21 -11.10
N LYS A 242 -22.54 -2.42 -10.29
CA LYS A 242 -22.88 -1.03 -10.62
C LYS A 242 -21.66 -0.11 -10.68
N THR A 243 -20.61 -0.44 -9.92
CA THR A 243 -19.34 0.30 -9.99
C THR A 243 -18.66 0.06 -11.33
N LEU A 244 -18.59 -1.21 -11.78
CA LEU A 244 -17.99 -1.57 -13.06
C LEU A 244 -18.75 -0.99 -14.25
N GLU A 245 -20.08 -0.78 -14.16
CA GLU A 245 -20.87 -0.09 -15.19
C GLU A 245 -20.53 1.41 -15.35
N ILE A 246 -19.91 2.03 -14.35
CA ILE A 246 -19.56 3.46 -14.37
C ILE A 246 -18.14 3.69 -14.88
N LEU A 247 -17.25 2.74 -14.64
CA LEU A 247 -15.85 2.83 -15.01
C LEU A 247 -15.65 2.39 -16.45
N ASP A 248 -14.71 3.01 -17.15
CA ASP A 248 -14.23 2.50 -18.43
C ASP A 248 -13.16 1.41 -18.23
N GLU A 249 -12.75 0.79 -19.33
CA GLU A 249 -11.81 -0.34 -19.32
C GLU A 249 -10.43 0.05 -18.76
N GLU A 250 -9.90 1.23 -19.11
CA GLU A 250 -8.62 1.74 -18.60
C GLU A 250 -8.67 2.00 -17.09
N GLN A 251 -9.77 2.56 -16.60
CA GLN A 251 -10.01 2.78 -15.17
C GLN A 251 -10.14 1.47 -14.40
N VAL A 252 -10.78 0.45 -14.99
CA VAL A 252 -10.85 -0.89 -14.39
C VAL A 252 -9.46 -1.51 -14.34
N GLU A 253 -8.71 -1.49 -15.45
CA GLU A 253 -7.35 -1.99 -15.52
C GLU A 253 -6.42 -1.32 -14.52
N PHE A 254 -6.53 0.00 -14.35
CA PHE A 254 -5.79 0.74 -13.33
C PHE A 254 -6.07 0.22 -11.91
N LEU A 255 -7.32 -0.18 -11.63
CA LEU A 255 -7.73 -0.66 -10.31
C LEU A 255 -7.39 -2.14 -10.06
N LEU A 256 -7.22 -2.95 -11.11
CA LEU A 256 -6.97 -4.39 -10.99
C LEU A 256 -5.74 -4.74 -10.13
N PRO A 257 -4.57 -4.08 -10.27
CA PRO A 257 -3.42 -4.35 -9.40
C PRO A 257 -3.67 -4.06 -7.91
N PHE A 258 -4.56 -3.11 -7.61
CA PHE A 258 -4.93 -2.74 -6.25
C PHE A 258 -6.11 -3.57 -5.70
N TRP A 259 -6.65 -4.48 -6.50
CA TRP A 259 -7.77 -5.35 -6.16
C TRP A 259 -7.31 -6.44 -5.18
N GLU A 260 -7.20 -6.07 -3.91
CA GLU A 260 -6.98 -7.03 -2.84
C GLU A 260 -8.27 -7.80 -2.54
N TYR A 261 -8.25 -9.10 -2.76
CA TYR A 261 -9.07 -10.04 -2.00
C TYR A 261 -8.56 -9.95 -0.55
N LYS A 262 -9.21 -9.11 0.24
CA LYS A 262 -9.10 -9.17 1.69
C LYS A 262 -9.98 -10.29 2.14
#